data_AF-A0A399M482-F1
#
_entry.id   AF-A0A399M482-F1
#
_cell.length_a   1.000
_cell.length_b   1.000
_cell.length_c   1.000
_cell.angle_alpha   90.00
_cell.angle_beta   90.00
_cell.angle_gamma   90.00
#
_symmetry.space_group_name_H-M   'P 1'
#
loop_
_entity.id
_entity.type
_entity.pdbx_description
1 polymer ?
#
loop_
_entity_poly.entity_id
_entity_poly.type
_entity_poly.pdbx_seq_one_letter_code
_entity_poly.pdbx_strand_id
1 'polypeptide(L)'
;MRGIDREVWLIAADDSASLQCALSDWLDCYAREPGYDDLVRITPACIGDRPYAALRDVLLAKSRKNVWYCDHGWHLELRMRLWKHLVRQLQRRLVMSGKATEALTEDLLAHDVGV
;
A
#
# COMPACT_ATOMS: atom_id res chain seq x y z
N MET A 1 -5.75 11.74 -1.11
CA MET A 1 -4.65 10.88 -0.64
C MET A 1 -3.89 11.64 0.42
N ARG A 2 -3.60 11.04 1.57
CA ARG A 2 -3.01 11.75 2.72
C ARG A 2 -1.49 11.88 2.54
N GLY A 3 -0.87 12.88 3.18
CA GLY A 3 0.60 13.03 3.18
C GLY A 3 1.31 11.81 3.74
N ILE A 4 0.74 11.23 4.80
CA ILE A 4 1.18 9.98 5.45
C ILE A 4 1.27 8.82 4.45
N ASP A 5 0.26 8.64 3.59
CA ASP A 5 0.26 7.54 2.61
C ASP A 5 1.53 7.59 1.75
N ARG A 6 1.85 8.78 1.20
CA ARG A 6 3.04 8.96 0.34
C ARG A 6 4.33 8.70 1.11
N GLU A 7 4.43 9.20 2.33
CA GLU A 7 5.63 9.05 3.16
C GLU A 7 5.91 7.57 3.48
N VAL A 8 4.88 6.81 3.87
CA VAL A 8 4.97 5.36 4.11
C VAL A 8 5.55 4.63 2.90
N TRP A 9 5.03 4.92 1.70
CA TRP A 9 5.49 4.28 0.48
C TRP A 9 6.93 4.65 0.12
N LEU A 10 7.35 5.90 0.33
CA LEU A 10 8.70 6.34 0.04
C LEU A 10 9.73 5.68 0.96
N ILE A 11 9.48 5.65 2.27
CA ILE A 11 10.40 5.03 3.25
C ILE A 11 10.47 3.51 3.01
N ALA A 12 9.34 2.86 2.69
CA ALA A 12 9.32 1.44 2.41
C ALA A 12 10.06 1.06 1.12
N ALA A 13 10.25 2.00 0.20
CA ALA A 13 10.92 1.77 -1.08
C ALA A 13 12.46 1.75 -1.01
N ASP A 14 13.05 2.04 0.15
CA ASP A 14 14.52 1.96 0.34
C ASP A 14 15.05 0.54 0.08
N ASP A 15 14.23 -0.50 0.31
CA ASP A 15 14.54 -1.89 -0.02
C ASP A 15 13.44 -2.47 -0.93
N SER A 16 13.62 -2.27 -2.24
CA SER A 16 12.61 -2.64 -3.25
C SER A 16 12.33 -4.13 -3.33
N ALA A 17 13.33 -5.00 -3.16
CA ALA A 17 13.13 -6.46 -3.24
C ALA A 17 12.30 -6.93 -2.04
N SER A 18 12.65 -6.42 -0.86
CA SER A 18 11.92 -6.71 0.38
C SER A 18 10.51 -6.11 0.37
N LEU A 19 10.30 -4.98 -0.31
CA LEU A 19 8.99 -4.40 -0.54
C LEU A 19 8.12 -5.29 -1.43
N GLN A 20 8.63 -5.75 -2.58
CA GLN A 20 7.88 -6.61 -3.50
C GLN A 20 7.43 -7.91 -2.84
N CYS A 21 8.31 -8.57 -2.08
CA CYS A 21 7.94 -9.79 -1.33
C CYS A 21 6.79 -9.53 -0.35
N ALA A 22 6.90 -8.49 0.48
CA ALA A 22 5.86 -8.17 1.45
C ALA A 22 4.53 -7.77 0.79
N LEU A 23 4.57 -6.98 -0.29
CA LEU A 23 3.36 -6.66 -1.06
C LEU A 23 2.70 -7.93 -1.60
N SER A 24 3.47 -8.88 -2.10
CA SER A 24 2.95 -10.14 -2.61
C SER A 24 2.23 -10.93 -1.52
N ASP A 25 2.85 -11.04 -0.35
CA ASP A 25 2.29 -11.76 0.81
C ASP A 25 1.00 -11.10 1.31
N TRP A 26 0.98 -9.78 1.45
CA TRP A 26 -0.22 -9.05 1.88
C TRP A 26 -1.35 -9.13 0.87
N LEU A 27 -1.04 -9.09 -0.43
CA LEU A 27 -2.03 -9.30 -1.49
C LEU A 27 -2.59 -10.72 -1.47
N ASP A 28 -1.76 -11.73 -1.18
CA ASP A 28 -2.21 -13.13 -1.04
C ASP A 28 -3.10 -13.33 0.19
N CYS A 29 -2.80 -12.65 1.29
CA CYS A 29 -3.59 -12.69 2.53
C CYS A 29 -4.82 -11.76 2.52
N TYR A 30 -4.98 -10.91 1.51
CA TYR A 30 -6.06 -9.93 1.49
C TYR A 30 -7.43 -10.61 1.34
N ALA A 31 -8.26 -10.44 2.37
CA ALA A 31 -9.66 -10.84 2.35
C ALA A 31 -10.52 -9.61 1.99
N ARG A 32 -11.22 -9.68 0.85
CA ARG A 32 -12.14 -8.61 0.46
C ARG A 32 -13.40 -8.69 1.31
N GLU A 33 -13.73 -7.58 1.95
CA GLU A 33 -15.04 -7.40 2.58
C GLU A 33 -16.14 -7.10 1.54
N PRO A 34 -17.37 -7.63 1.74
CA PRO A 34 -18.50 -7.28 0.90
C PRO A 34 -18.86 -5.78 1.01
N GLY A 35 -19.56 -5.28 0.00
CA GLY A 35 -20.03 -3.90 -0.06
C GLY A 35 -19.42 -3.07 -1.20
N TYR A 36 -19.97 -1.87 -1.36
CA TYR A 36 -19.46 -0.83 -2.24
C TYR A 36 -18.11 -0.32 -1.71
N ASP A 37 -17.18 -0.08 -2.63
CA ASP A 37 -15.81 0.31 -2.33
C ASP A 37 -15.32 1.21 -3.46
N ASP A 38 -14.99 2.45 -3.13
CA ASP A 38 -14.53 3.44 -4.10
C ASP A 38 -13.20 3.01 -4.75
N LEU A 39 -12.92 3.59 -5.91
CA LEU A 39 -11.63 3.40 -6.56
C LEU A 39 -10.67 4.53 -6.17
N VAL A 40 -9.41 4.17 -5.98
CA VAL A 40 -8.30 5.12 -5.84
C VAL A 40 -7.39 5.03 -7.05
N ARG A 41 -7.09 6.20 -7.61
CA ARG A 41 -6.08 6.37 -8.66
C ARG A 41 -4.71 6.56 -8.01
N ILE A 42 -3.76 5.73 -8.41
CA ILE A 42 -2.38 5.75 -7.92
C ILE A 42 -1.47 6.04 -9.11
N THR A 43 -0.66 7.08 -8.98
CA THR A 43 0.33 7.49 -9.99
C THR A 43 1.73 7.47 -9.38
N PRO A 44 2.80 7.50 -10.18
CA PRO A 44 4.14 7.69 -9.65
C PRO A 44 4.28 8.99 -8.83
N ALA A 45 3.58 10.07 -9.18
CA ALA A 45 3.58 11.30 -8.40
C ALA A 45 3.01 11.13 -6.99
N CYS A 46 2.10 10.16 -6.82
CA CYS A 46 1.48 9.84 -5.55
C CYS A 46 2.44 9.21 -4.54
N ILE A 47 3.24 8.23 -4.98
CA ILE A 47 4.03 7.40 -4.07
C ILE A 47 5.52 7.32 -4.39
N GLY A 48 5.94 7.83 -5.54
CA GLY A 48 7.29 7.68 -6.10
C GLY A 48 7.35 6.58 -7.17
N ASP A 49 8.30 6.70 -8.10
CA ASP A 49 8.44 5.78 -9.24
C ASP A 49 8.78 4.35 -8.80
N ARG A 50 9.72 4.21 -7.86
CA ARG A 50 10.16 2.89 -7.35
C ARG A 50 9.03 2.09 -6.68
N PRO A 51 8.32 2.62 -5.67
CA PRO A 51 7.21 1.88 -5.06
C PRO A 51 6.05 1.68 -6.02
N TYR A 52 5.82 2.61 -6.95
CA TYR A 52 4.82 2.43 -8.01
C TYR A 52 5.14 1.23 -8.91
N ALA A 53 6.39 1.14 -9.40
CA ALA A 53 6.85 0.00 -10.20
C ALA A 53 6.75 -1.31 -9.40
N ALA A 54 7.20 -1.32 -8.15
CA ALA A 54 7.10 -2.50 -7.28
C ALA A 54 5.66 -2.99 -7.10
N LEU A 55 4.72 -2.08 -6.84
CA LEU A 55 3.30 -2.40 -6.72
C LEU A 55 2.72 -2.95 -8.04
N ARG A 56 3.02 -2.27 -9.16
CA ARG A 56 2.59 -2.69 -10.50
C ARG A 56 3.06 -4.09 -10.83
N ASP A 57 4.35 -4.37 -10.62
CA ASP A 57 4.96 -5.67 -10.95
C ASP A 57 4.33 -6.80 -10.14
N VAL A 58 4.10 -6.60 -8.84
CA VAL A 58 3.49 -7.62 -7.96
C VAL A 58 2.01 -7.87 -8.32
N LEU A 59 1.28 -6.85 -8.76
CA LEU A 59 -0.09 -7.00 -9.26
C LEU A 59 -0.14 -7.77 -10.57
N LEU A 60 0.80 -7.52 -11.49
CA LEU A 60 0.90 -8.19 -12.79
C LEU A 60 1.39 -9.64 -12.68
N ALA A 61 2.27 -9.93 -11.72
CA ALA A 61 2.90 -11.25 -11.57
C ALA A 61 1.89 -12.39 -11.32
N LYS A 62 0.78 -12.11 -10.62
CA LYS A 62 -0.20 -13.14 -10.22
C LYS A 62 -1.59 -12.55 -9.98
N SER A 63 -2.58 -13.14 -10.63
CA SER A 63 -4.00 -12.85 -10.34
C SER A 63 -4.44 -13.46 -9.01
N ARG A 64 -5.21 -12.70 -8.21
CA ARG A 64 -5.67 -13.10 -6.88
C ARG A 64 -7.16 -12.83 -6.76
N LYS A 65 -7.93 -13.81 -6.29
CA LYS A 65 -9.41 -13.77 -6.26
C LYS A 65 -9.99 -12.51 -5.60
N ASN A 66 -9.37 -12.02 -4.53
CA ASN A 66 -9.87 -10.89 -3.75
C ASN A 66 -9.30 -9.53 -4.18
N VAL A 67 -8.29 -9.54 -5.06
CA VAL A 67 -7.59 -8.34 -5.50
C VAL A 67 -8.13 -7.94 -6.87
N TRP A 68 -8.69 -6.73 -6.94
CA TRP A 68 -9.07 -6.12 -8.20
C TRP A 68 -8.19 -4.90 -8.44
N TYR A 69 -7.68 -4.78 -9.66
CA TYR A 69 -6.97 -3.60 -10.14
C TYR A 69 -7.17 -3.40 -11.65
N CYS A 70 -6.92 -2.18 -12.12
CA CYS A 70 -6.79 -1.87 -13.53
C CYS A 70 -5.48 -1.11 -13.77
N ASP A 71 -4.68 -1.54 -14.75
CA ASP A 71 -3.49 -0.84 -15.21
C ASP A 71 -3.82 -0.05 -16.49
N HIS A 72 -3.78 1.28 -16.40
CA HIS A 72 -4.02 2.20 -17.51
C HIS A 72 -2.71 2.67 -18.19
N GLY A 73 -1.57 2.08 -17.83
CA GLY A 73 -0.24 2.41 -18.34
C GLY A 73 0.42 3.60 -17.64
N TRP A 74 -0.32 4.67 -17.38
CA TRP A 74 0.17 5.86 -16.66
C TRP A 74 -0.33 5.98 -15.22
N HIS A 75 -1.30 5.15 -14.82
CA HIS A 75 -1.79 5.03 -13.45
C HIS A 75 -2.41 3.66 -13.20
N LEU A 76 -2.46 3.29 -11.92
CA LEU A 76 -3.22 2.13 -11.44
C LEU A 76 -4.53 2.60 -10.81
N GLU A 77 -5.58 1.82 -11.01
CA GLU A 77 -6.80 1.92 -10.20
C GLU A 77 -6.92 0.71 -9.29
N LEU A 78 -7.06 0.97 -7.99
CA LEU A 78 -7.32 -0.03 -6.96
C LEU A 78 -8.60 0.29 -6.23
N ARG A 79 -9.16 -0.72 -5.57
CA ARG A 79 -10.18 -0.47 -4.55
C ARG A 79 -9.58 0.24 -3.33
N MET A 80 -10.33 1.18 -2.75
CA MET A 80 -9.89 2.01 -1.64
C MET A 80 -9.57 1.19 -0.39
N ARG A 81 -10.34 0.14 -0.09
CA ARG A 81 -10.04 -0.75 1.04
C ARG A 81 -8.74 -1.52 0.85
N LEU A 82 -8.45 -2.00 -0.36
CA LEU A 82 -7.18 -2.66 -0.66
C LEU A 82 -6.01 -1.68 -0.49
N TRP A 83 -6.16 -0.46 -1.01
CA TRP A 83 -5.16 0.59 -0.82
C TRP A 83 -4.87 0.87 0.66
N LYS A 84 -5.93 1.09 1.46
CA LYS A 84 -5.80 1.29 2.91
C LYS A 84 -5.12 0.10 3.59
N HIS A 85 -5.49 -1.13 3.21
CA HIS A 85 -4.85 -2.33 3.72
C HIS A 85 -3.33 -2.31 3.47
N LEU A 86 -2.89 -2.03 2.24
CA LEU A 86 -1.47 -1.97 1.90
C LEU A 86 -0.74 -0.86 2.66
N VAL A 87 -1.30 0.35 2.71
CA VAL A 87 -0.72 1.47 3.47
C VAL A 87 -0.55 1.09 4.95
N ARG A 88 -1.55 0.47 5.56
CA ARG A 88 -1.51 0.06 6.97
C ARG A 88 -0.48 -1.05 7.22
N GLN A 89 -0.38 -2.02 6.34
CA GLN A 89 0.64 -3.07 6.45
C GLN A 89 2.06 -2.51 6.33
N LEU A 90 2.28 -1.60 5.37
CA LEU A 90 3.55 -0.90 5.22
C LEU A 90 3.90 -0.09 6.47
N GLN A 91 2.96 0.71 6.98
CA GLN A 91 3.16 1.52 8.18
C GLN A 91 3.51 0.65 9.40
N ARG A 92 2.76 -0.44 9.64
CA ARG A 92 3.05 -1.40 10.71
C ARG A 92 4.46 -1.99 10.58
N ARG A 93 4.83 -2.39 9.36
CA ARG A 93 6.17 -2.92 9.07
C ARG A 93 7.27 -1.89 9.38
N LEU A 94 7.08 -0.64 8.97
CA LEU A 94 8.04 0.44 9.24
C LEU A 94 8.21 0.69 10.73
N VAL A 95 7.11 0.76 11.49
CA VAL A 95 7.12 0.93 12.95
C VAL A 95 7.84 -0.24 13.62
N MET A 96 7.52 -1.48 13.27
CA MET A 96 8.18 -2.67 13.83
C MET A 96 9.68 -2.74 13.49
N SER A 97 10.09 -2.18 12.36
CA SER A 97 11.51 -2.14 11.94
C SER A 97 12.29 -0.95 12.51
N GLY A 98 11.66 -0.06 13.28
CA GLY A 98 12.28 1.16 13.81
C GLY A 98 12.60 2.21 12.74
N LYS A 99 11.98 2.12 11.56
CA LYS A 99 12.20 3.03 10.42
C LYS A 99 11.09 4.06 10.25
N ALA A 100 10.01 3.96 11.02
CA ALA A 100 8.92 4.92 10.98
C ALA A 100 9.33 6.25 11.61
N THR A 101 8.86 7.35 11.04
CA THR A 101 8.91 8.66 11.70
C THR A 101 7.93 8.71 12.86
N GLU A 102 8.08 9.69 13.75
CA GLU A 102 7.16 9.91 14.88
C GLU A 102 5.73 10.09 14.39
N ALA A 103 5.52 10.91 13.35
CA ALA A 103 4.22 11.13 12.73
C ALA A 103 3.57 9.84 12.18
N LEU A 104 4.35 8.94 11.57
CA LEU A 104 3.84 7.63 11.12
C LEU A 104 3.45 6.73 12.29
N THR A 105 4.19 6.81 13.40
CA THR A 105 3.90 6.04 14.62
C THR A 105 2.62 6.55 15.28
N GLU A 106 2.48 7.87 15.40
CA GLU A 106 1.29 8.53 15.94
C GLU A 106 0.03 8.26 15.10
N ASP A 107 0.11 8.35 13.76
CA ASP A 107 -1.04 8.02 12.89
C ASP A 107 -1.48 6.56 13.03
N LEU A 108 -0.53 5.64 13.21
CA LEU A 108 -0.85 4.23 13.45
C LEU A 108 -1.51 4.04 14.80
N LEU A 109 -0.96 4.66 15.85
CA LEU A 109 -1.52 4.62 17.20
C LEU A 109 -2.94 5.19 17.23
N ALA A 110 -3.15 6.38 16.67
CA ALA A 110 -4.46 7.02 16.56
C ALA A 110 -5.47 6.09 15.87
N HIS A 111 -5.07 5.49 14.76
CA HIS A 111 -5.91 4.53 14.04
C HIS A 111 -6.27 3.30 14.90
N ASP A 112 -5.29 2.71 15.60
CA ASP A 112 -5.49 1.51 16.40
C ASP A 112 -6.34 1.78 17.66
N VAL A 113 -6.34 3.01 18.20
CA VAL A 113 -7.23 3.43 19.31
C VAL A 113 -8.57 4.00 18.85
N GLY A 114 -8.80 4.11 17.54
CA GLY A 114 -10.06 4.57 16.95
C GLY A 114 -10.27 6.09 16.94
N VAL A 115 -9.18 6.87 16.93
CA VAL A 115 -9.18 8.35 16.88
C VAL A 115 -8.83 8.85 15.48
#